data_AF-A0A7C4JAD9-F1
#
_entry.id   AF-A0A7C4JAD9-F1
#
_cell.length_a   1.000
_cell.length_b   1.000
_cell.length_c   1.000
_cell.angle_alpha   90.00
_cell.angle_beta   90.00
_cell.angle_gamma   90.00
#
_symmetry.space_group_name_H-M   'P 1'
#
loop_
_entity.id
_entity.type
_entity.pdbx_description
1 polymer ?
#
loop_
_entity_poly.entity_id
_entity_poly.type
_entity_poly.pdbx_seq_one_letter_code
_entity_poly.pdbx_strand_id
1 'polypeptide(L)'
;MRRNLAILMIILYPVCILLLAAGFLAFVLSILKVGVLEISCVVWWFLFAGLLLLFHAGRKILQKLELEFIFIAFLVITGIFGVLSLLLL
;
A
#
# COMPACT_ATOMS: atom_id res chain seq x y z
N MET A 1 -22.53 15.85 -2.11
CA MET A 1 -22.32 14.38 -2.12
C MET A 1 -21.59 13.84 -3.36
N ARG A 2 -22.05 14.05 -4.61
CA ARG A 2 -21.41 13.44 -5.80
C ARG A 2 -19.92 13.83 -6.03
N ARG A 3 -19.51 15.06 -5.69
CA ARG A 3 -18.09 15.50 -5.80
C ARG A 3 -17.15 14.74 -4.86
N ASN A 4 -17.56 14.50 -3.60
CA ASN A 4 -16.71 13.81 -2.63
C ASN A 4 -16.50 12.34 -3.00
N LEU A 5 -17.52 11.70 -3.60
CA LEU A 5 -17.42 10.35 -4.16
C LEU A 5 -16.43 10.27 -5.32
N ALA A 6 -16.47 11.23 -6.26
CA ALA A 6 -15.51 11.29 -7.36
C ALA A 6 -14.07 11.50 -6.85
N ILE A 7 -13.88 12.35 -5.84
CA ILE A 7 -12.56 12.61 -5.24
C ILE A 7 -12.08 11.37 -4.47
N LEU A 8 -12.96 10.65 -3.79
CA LEU A 8 -12.63 9.38 -3.15
C LEU A 8 -12.19 8.32 -4.17
N MET A 9 -12.88 8.20 -5.30
CA MET A 9 -12.51 7.27 -6.38
C MET A 9 -11.11 7.57 -6.94
N ILE A 10 -10.71 8.84 -7.01
CA ILE A 10 -9.37 9.25 -7.47
C ILE A 10 -8.26 8.71 -6.56
N ILE A 11 -8.52 8.52 -5.27
CA ILE A 11 -7.54 7.96 -4.32
C ILE A 11 -7.65 6.45 -4.24
N LEU A 12 -8.88 5.92 -4.25
CA LEU A 12 -9.12 4.49 -4.11
C LEU A 12 -8.61 3.71 -5.32
N TYR A 13 -8.74 4.27 -6.52
CA TYR A 13 -8.29 3.62 -7.75
C TYR A 13 -6.77 3.31 -7.75
N PRO A 14 -5.87 4.27 -7.46
CA PRO A 14 -4.45 3.98 -7.29
C PRO A 14 -4.15 2.96 -6.18
N VAL A 15 -4.88 2.98 -5.07
CA VAL A 15 -4.72 1.99 -3.98
C VAL A 15 -5.10 0.59 -4.46
N CYS A 16 -6.21 0.44 -5.19
CA CYS A 16 -6.61 -0.83 -5.78
C CYS A 16 -5.57 -1.35 -6.78
N ILE A 17 -5.03 -0.49 -7.64
CA ILE A 17 -3.94 -0.86 -8.56
C ILE A 17 -2.71 -1.34 -7.77
N LEU A 18 -2.35 -0.64 -6.71
CA LEU A 18 -1.19 -1.00 -5.89
C LEU A 18 -1.37 -2.38 -5.23
N LEU A 19 -2.56 -2.68 -4.71
CA LEU A 19 -2.89 -3.99 -4.15
C LEU A 19 -2.85 -5.10 -5.21
N LEU A 20 -3.39 -4.84 -6.41
CA LEU A 20 -3.32 -5.79 -7.53
C LEU A 20 -1.87 -6.05 -7.95
N ALA A 21 -1.06 -5.00 -8.05
CA ALA A 21 0.36 -5.12 -8.38
C ALA A 21 1.13 -5.90 -7.31
N ALA A 22 0.84 -5.66 -6.03
CA ALA A 22 1.44 -6.41 -4.92
C ALA A 22 1.04 -7.90 -4.94
N GLY A 23 -0.23 -8.21 -5.22
CA GLY A 23 -0.71 -9.58 -5.39
C GLY A 23 -0.07 -10.28 -6.59
N PHE A 24 0.08 -9.58 -7.71
CA PHE A 24 0.79 -10.09 -8.88
C PHE A 24 2.27 -10.35 -8.58
N LEU A 25 2.93 -9.44 -7.86
CA LEU A 25 4.32 -9.63 -7.43
C LEU A 25 4.46 -10.88 -6.55
N ALA A 26 3.57 -11.05 -5.56
CA ALA A 26 3.55 -12.24 -4.72
C ALA A 26 3.36 -13.54 -5.54
N PHE A 27 2.46 -13.50 -6.51
CA PHE A 27 2.21 -14.62 -7.43
C PHE A 27 3.45 -14.97 -8.26
N VAL A 28 4.12 -13.98 -8.84
CA VAL A 28 5.35 -14.20 -9.62
C VAL A 28 6.46 -14.80 -8.75
N LEU A 29 6.69 -14.25 -7.55
CA LEU A 29 7.70 -14.77 -6.63
C LEU A 29 7.37 -16.20 -6.16
N SER A 30 6.08 -16.52 -6.00
CA SER A 30 5.62 -17.88 -5.68
C SER A 30 5.93 -18.87 -6.80
N ILE A 31 5.74 -18.48 -8.07
CA ILE A 31 6.13 -19.30 -9.24
C ILE A 31 7.64 -19.54 -9.26
N LEU A 32 8.42 -18.53 -8.88
CA LEU A 32 9.88 -18.63 -8.78
C LEU A 32 10.37 -19.43 -7.57
N LYS A 33 9.47 -20.01 -6.76
CA LYS A 33 9.77 -20.79 -5.55
C LYS A 33 10.57 -20.01 -4.50
N VAL A 34 10.36 -18.70 -4.43
CA VAL A 34 10.91 -17.84 -3.38
C VAL A 34 10.27 -18.22 -2.04
N GLY A 35 11.02 -18.16 -0.94
CA GLY A 35 10.54 -18.49 0.38
C GLY A 35 9.41 -17.55 0.83
N VAL A 36 8.44 -18.07 1.57
CA VAL A 36 7.25 -17.30 1.99
C VAL A 36 7.61 -16.02 2.76
N LEU A 37 8.68 -16.07 3.57
CA LEU A 37 9.19 -14.92 4.32
C LEU A 37 9.78 -13.84 3.40
N GLU A 38 10.54 -14.23 2.39
CA GLU A 38 11.11 -13.33 1.37
C GLU A 38 10.00 -12.69 0.55
N ILE A 39 8.97 -13.46 0.15
CA ILE A 39 7.79 -12.95 -0.53
C ILE A 39 7.08 -11.91 0.34
N SER A 40 6.80 -12.24 1.60
CA SER A 40 6.17 -11.32 2.55
C SER A 40 6.95 -10.02 2.67
N CYS A 41 8.28 -10.13 2.87
CA CYS A 41 9.17 -8.98 2.99
C CYS A 41 9.07 -8.06 1.76
N VAL A 42 9.25 -8.62 0.55
CA VAL A 42 9.19 -7.86 -0.69
C VAL A 42 7.82 -7.20 -0.90
N VAL A 43 6.73 -7.93 -0.64
CA VAL A 43 5.36 -7.44 -0.83
C VAL A 43 5.03 -6.31 0.15
N TRP A 44 5.38 -6.44 1.42
CA TRP A 44 5.13 -5.39 2.41
C TRP A 44 5.92 -4.12 2.12
N TRP A 45 7.19 -4.25 1.74
CA TRP A 45 8.01 -3.08 1.37
C TRP A 45 7.54 -2.42 0.08
N PHE A 46 7.08 -3.21 -0.90
CA PHE A 46 6.47 -2.68 -2.12
C PHE A 46 5.18 -1.90 -1.81
N LEU A 47 4.30 -2.46 -0.98
CA LEU A 47 3.08 -1.78 -0.53
C LEU A 47 3.39 -0.50 0.25
N PHE A 48 4.36 -0.55 1.16
CA PHE A 48 4.77 0.60 1.95
C PHE A 48 5.29 1.73 1.05
N ALA A 49 6.21 1.43 0.14
CA ALA A 49 6.77 2.41 -0.79
C ALA A 49 5.69 3.02 -1.70
N GLY A 50 4.79 2.17 -2.24
CA GLY A 50 3.68 2.64 -3.06
C GLY A 50 2.69 3.52 -2.30
N LEU A 51 2.31 3.14 -1.07
CA LEU A 51 1.44 3.95 -0.22
C LEU A 51 2.10 5.26 0.18
N LEU A 52 3.40 5.27 0.41
CA LEU A 52 4.16 6.49 0.77
C LEU A 52 4.20 7.48 -0.40
N LEU A 53 4.40 6.99 -1.62
CA LEU A 53 4.30 7.80 -2.85
C LEU A 53 2.88 8.34 -3.04
N LEU A 54 1.85 7.50 -2.87
CA LEU A 54 0.45 7.91 -2.98
C LEU A 54 0.07 8.94 -1.92
N PHE A 55 0.54 8.76 -0.68
CA PHE A 55 0.36 9.73 0.39
C PHE A 55 0.99 11.07 0.02
N HIS A 56 2.23 11.07 -0.48
CA HIS A 56 2.92 12.30 -0.85
C HIS A 56 2.22 13.01 -2.02
N ALA A 57 1.85 12.29 -3.07
CA ALA A 57 1.15 12.84 -4.23
C ALA A 57 -0.28 13.31 -3.90
N GLY A 58 -0.97 12.57 -3.03
CA GLY A 58 -2.39 12.77 -2.70
C GLY A 58 -2.64 13.60 -1.43
N ARG A 59 -1.60 14.03 -0.71
CA ARG A 59 -1.74 14.63 0.64
C ARG A 59 -2.75 15.77 0.72
N LYS A 60 -2.69 16.70 -0.23
CA LYS A 60 -3.61 17.85 -0.29
C LYS A 60 -5.07 17.43 -0.51
N ILE A 61 -5.29 16.29 -1.17
CA ILE A 61 -6.63 15.75 -1.43
C ILE A 61 -7.10 14.97 -0.20
N LEU A 62 -6.22 14.17 0.41
CA LEU A 62 -6.50 13.44 1.65
C LEU A 62 -6.88 14.38 2.79
N GLN A 63 -6.19 15.51 2.93
CA GLN A 63 -6.51 16.56 3.90
C GLN A 63 -7.90 17.16 3.68
N LYS A 64 -8.26 17.44 2.42
CA LYS A 64 -9.59 17.96 2.07
C LYS A 64 -10.72 16.96 2.31
N LEU A 65 -10.41 15.66 2.34
CA LEU A 65 -11.36 14.59 2.63
C LEU A 65 -11.34 14.14 4.09
N GLU A 66 -10.51 14.74 4.95
CA GLU A 66 -10.30 14.32 6.35
C GLU A 66 -9.83 12.85 6.48
N LEU A 67 -9.25 12.28 5.42
CA LEU A 67 -8.77 10.90 5.37
C LEU A 67 -7.27 10.76 5.65
N GLU A 68 -6.57 11.87 5.91
CA GLU A 68 -5.11 11.87 6.15
C GLU A 68 -4.72 10.88 7.26
N PHE A 69 -5.47 10.87 8.37
CA PHE A 69 -5.18 9.99 9.51
C PHE A 69 -5.34 8.50 9.15
N ILE A 70 -6.35 8.15 8.38
CA ILE A 70 -6.58 6.76 7.93
C ILE A 70 -5.43 6.30 7.05
N PHE A 71 -4.99 7.15 6.12
CA PHE A 71 -3.88 6.83 5.23
C PHE A 71 -2.56 6.67 5.99
N ILE A 72 -2.30 7.54 6.97
CA ILE A 72 -1.14 7.43 7.86
C ILE A 72 -1.21 6.12 8.67
N ALA A 73 -2.36 5.75 9.20
CA ALA A 73 -2.53 4.50 9.93
C ALA A 73 -2.20 3.29 9.05
N PHE A 74 -2.68 3.26 7.79
CA PHE A 74 -2.32 2.22 6.83
C PHE A 74 -0.81 2.14 6.57
N LEU A 75 -0.18 3.31 6.42
CA LEU A 75 1.27 3.43 6.18
C LEU A 75 2.08 2.92 7.37
N VAL A 76 1.66 3.22 8.60
CA VAL A 76 2.28 2.70 9.82
C VAL A 76 2.10 1.19 9.91
N ILE A 77 0.90 0.66 9.69
CA ILE A 77 0.63 -0.78 9.76
C ILE A 77 1.47 -1.55 8.74
N THR A 78 1.47 -1.12 7.47
CA THR A 78 2.30 -1.73 6.42
C THR A 78 3.79 -1.65 6.75
N GLY A 79 4.25 -0.53 7.32
CA GLY A 79 5.62 -0.38 7.79
C GLY A 79 5.99 -1.37 8.90
N ILE A 80 5.12 -1.53 9.90
CA ILE A 80 5.33 -2.50 10.99
C ILE A 80 5.43 -3.92 10.44
N PHE A 81 4.52 -4.32 9.55
CA PHE A 81 4.59 -5.64 8.92
C PHE A 81 5.85 -5.84 8.05
N GLY A 82 6.31 -4.78 7.39
CA GLY A 82 7.59 -4.79 6.65
C GLY A 82 8.79 -5.00 7.56
N VAL A 83 8.84 -4.30 8.69
CA VAL A 83 9.90 -4.47 9.71
C VAL A 83 9.84 -5.85 10.34
N LEU A 84 8.65 -6.34 10.71
CA LEU A 84 8.47 -7.69 11.25
C LEU A 84 8.94 -8.75 10.25
N SER A 85 8.62 -8.59 8.97
CA SER A 85 9.07 -9.51 7.92
C SER A 85 10.59 -9.51 7.76
N LEU A 86 11.27 -8.36 7.92
CA LEU A 86 12.73 -8.28 7.93
C LEU A 86 13.36 -8.96 9.15
N LEU A 87 12.76 -8.82 10.33
CA LEU A 87 13.27 -9.44 11.56
C LEU A 87 13.11 -10.96 11.57
N LEU A 88 12.15 -11.48 10.80
CA LEU A 88 11.87 -12.91 10.69
C LEU A 88 12.60 -13.57 9.51
N LEU A 89 13.22 -12.78 8.63
CA LEU A 89 14.01 -13.25 7.49
C LEU A 89 15.40 -13.73 7.94
#